data_AF-A0A7R9ETY6-F1
#
_entry.id   AF-A0A7R9ETY6-F1
#
_cell.length_a   1.000
_cell.length_b   1.000
_cell.length_c   1.000
_cell.angle_alpha   90.00
_cell.angle_beta   90.00
_cell.angle_gamma   90.00
#
_symmetry.space_group_name_H-M   'P 1'
#
loop_
_entity.id
_entity.type
_entity.pdbx_description
1 polymer ?
#
loop_
_entity_poly.entity_id
_entity_poly.type
_entity_poly.pdbx_seq_one_letter_code
_entity_poly.pdbx_strand_id
1 'polypeptide(L)'
;MMCSGRDELMTRAGWEGKGLKSRTSLMDKLQEFLPPSIMLPPRRLHTLLCQAVEHQKHRCPYHNTRSDEEGLEDLSLLVDHYCTKDQFPCETIQTLNDHCDEVWFCRFSPDGLKLATGSKDTTVGIWDVDPLVRIVEYMVNIMEQDHSIFGLKPSVFRCTNIYFRAELSCVCAKETLTCTHRKTLEGHSYGVAYIAWSPDSSHLIACGPEDCPELWIWNVESDELRVKVSHSPEDSLTSCSWNKDGKKFVTGGIRGQFYQCDLEGNVLDSWEGVRVNCLWCRSDGKTVLAADTHHRVRAYNFEELSDSNMLALLNVATQGVHLWDLQDKCLVRKFQGVTQGHFTIHSCFGGVNQNFVASGSEDNKVYVWHIKRELPIATLSGHTRTVNCVAWNPVYHQMLASVSDDCTIRIWGPVNKHRNQKSKSGHGGDSSSSSSSSNEETGMPDRGQSSTEPEEKKWHSDQPAARWDGQSELEQITQLRPRTDIQLGCV
;
A
#
# COMPACT_ATOMS: atom_id res chain seq x y z
N MET A 1 35.19 -15.71 25.06
CA MET A 1 35.25 -14.25 25.28
C MET A 1 36.15 -13.97 26.48
N MET A 2 37.24 -13.22 26.30
CA MET A 2 38.08 -12.74 27.40
C MET A 2 37.87 -11.24 27.57
N CYS A 3 37.41 -10.81 28.76
CA CYS A 3 37.33 -9.39 29.12
C CYS A 3 38.46 -9.08 30.11
N SER A 4 39.12 -7.93 29.98
CA SER A 4 40.33 -7.59 30.71
C SER A 4 40.07 -7.02 32.12
N GLY A 5 38.82 -6.65 32.44
CA GLY A 5 38.43 -6.15 33.76
C GLY A 5 36.93 -6.13 34.02
N ARG A 6 36.55 -5.87 35.27
CA ARG A 6 35.15 -5.84 35.75
C ARG A 6 34.31 -4.79 35.02
N ASP A 7 34.86 -3.61 34.77
CA ASP A 7 34.13 -2.50 34.14
C ASP A 7 33.93 -2.70 32.63
N GLU A 8 34.88 -3.34 31.96
CA GLU A 8 34.74 -3.76 30.56
C GLU A 8 33.67 -4.85 30.41
N LEU A 9 33.59 -5.76 31.39
CA LEU A 9 32.54 -6.78 31.45
C LEU A 9 31.16 -6.17 31.72
N MET A 10 31.05 -5.19 32.63
CA MET A 10 29.78 -4.49 32.90
C MET A 10 29.29 -3.71 31.68
N THR A 11 30.20 -3.04 30.98
CA THR A 11 29.88 -2.26 29.78
C THR A 11 29.45 -3.18 28.63
N ARG A 12 30.17 -4.29 28.39
CA ARG A 12 29.79 -5.27 27.35
C ARG A 12 28.51 -6.05 27.68
N ALA A 13 28.26 -6.33 28.95
CA ALA A 13 27.05 -7.03 29.39
C ALA A 13 25.83 -6.09 29.52
N GLY A 14 26.00 -4.77 29.34
CA GLY A 14 24.94 -3.79 29.56
C GLY A 14 24.38 -3.82 30.98
N TRP A 15 25.24 -4.10 31.98
CA TRP A 15 24.82 -4.31 33.37
C TRP A 15 25.49 -3.30 34.30
N GLU A 16 24.71 -2.34 34.82
CA GLU A 16 25.17 -1.26 35.73
C GLU A 16 25.54 -1.75 37.15
N GLY A 17 25.54 -3.07 37.42
CA GLY A 17 25.87 -3.66 38.72
C GLY A 17 24.65 -3.95 39.62
N LYS A 18 24.89 -4.27 40.90
CA LYS A 18 23.83 -4.57 41.87
C LYS A 18 23.20 -3.25 42.36
N GLY A 19 21.99 -2.93 41.89
CA GLY A 19 21.26 -1.73 42.28
C GLY A 19 19.74 -1.84 42.03
N LEU A 20 18.99 -0.80 42.41
CA LEU A 20 17.55 -0.75 42.22
C LEU A 20 17.18 -0.88 40.74
N LYS A 21 17.86 -0.15 39.85
CA LYS A 21 17.66 -0.20 38.39
C LYS A 21 17.84 -1.60 37.81
N SER A 22 18.92 -2.29 38.17
CA SER A 22 19.19 -3.65 37.69
C SER A 22 18.19 -4.66 38.24
N ARG A 23 17.66 -4.43 39.46
CA ARG A 23 16.59 -5.27 40.02
C ARG A 23 15.25 -5.01 39.34
N THR A 24 14.94 -3.76 38.99
CA THR A 24 13.75 -3.41 38.21
C THR A 24 13.84 -4.02 36.81
N SER A 25 14.96 -3.86 36.11
CA SER A 25 15.17 -4.45 34.77
C SER A 25 15.13 -5.97 34.78
N LEU A 26 15.68 -6.61 35.82
CA LEU A 26 15.56 -8.07 36.00
C LEU A 26 14.12 -8.49 36.27
N MET A 27 13.37 -7.74 37.08
CA MET A 27 11.96 -8.02 37.33
C MET A 27 11.10 -7.82 36.08
N ASP A 28 11.36 -6.78 35.29
CA ASP A 28 10.69 -6.55 34.02
C ASP A 28 10.93 -7.74 33.06
N LYS A 29 12.17 -8.22 32.97
CA LYS A 29 12.51 -9.43 32.18
C LYS A 29 11.86 -10.70 32.71
N LEU A 30 11.87 -10.92 34.03
CA LEU A 30 11.26 -12.12 34.62
C LEU A 30 9.73 -12.14 34.42
N GLN A 31 9.10 -10.96 34.41
CA GLN A 31 7.67 -10.82 34.17
C GLN A 31 7.25 -11.18 32.74
N GLU A 32 8.14 -11.12 31.76
CA GLU A 32 7.87 -11.59 30.39
C GLU A 32 7.64 -13.12 30.34
N PHE A 33 8.27 -13.87 31.25
CA PHE A 33 8.22 -15.34 31.26
C PHE A 33 7.24 -15.91 32.30
N LEU A 34 6.76 -15.10 33.23
CA LEU A 34 5.85 -15.55 34.29
C LEU A 34 4.40 -15.33 33.89
N PRO A 35 3.52 -16.33 34.06
CA PRO A 35 2.12 -16.20 33.70
C PRO A 35 1.44 -15.10 34.55
N PRO A 36 0.44 -14.39 33.99
CA PRO A 36 -0.26 -13.29 34.67
C PRO A 36 -1.03 -13.68 35.93
N SER A 37 -1.14 -14.98 36.20
CA SER A 37 -1.69 -15.57 37.42
C SER A 37 -0.70 -15.58 38.59
N ILE A 38 0.60 -15.56 38.32
CA ILE A 38 1.67 -15.58 39.32
C ILE A 38 2.19 -14.16 39.60
N MET A 39 2.31 -13.33 38.57
CA MET A 39 2.76 -11.95 38.71
C MET A 39 2.03 -11.04 37.73
N LEU A 40 1.47 -9.95 38.24
CA LEU A 40 0.86 -8.90 37.43
C LEU A 40 1.98 -8.02 36.83
N PRO A 41 2.16 -7.99 35.50
CA PRO A 41 3.13 -7.08 34.90
C PRO A 41 2.76 -5.61 35.20
N PRO A 42 3.75 -4.71 35.36
CA PRO A 42 3.51 -3.30 35.59
C PRO A 42 2.73 -2.72 34.42
N ARG A 43 1.81 -1.80 34.70
CA ARG A 43 0.94 -1.18 33.70
C ARG A 43 0.01 -2.16 32.98
N ARG A 44 -0.31 -3.35 33.56
CA ARG A 44 -1.25 -4.31 32.95
C ARG A 44 -2.57 -3.71 32.51
N LEU A 45 -3.19 -2.83 33.32
CA LEU A 45 -4.44 -2.17 32.92
C LEU A 45 -4.24 -1.34 31.64
N HIS A 46 -3.18 -0.54 31.58
CA HIS A 46 -2.83 0.22 30.39
C HIS A 46 -2.58 -0.71 29.18
N THR A 47 -1.83 -1.79 29.34
CA THR A 47 -1.61 -2.78 28.27
C THR A 47 -2.92 -3.40 27.80
N LEU A 48 -3.82 -3.77 28.71
CA LEU A 48 -5.14 -4.32 28.36
C LEU A 48 -6.02 -3.28 27.65
N LEU A 49 -5.97 -2.01 28.06
CA LEU A 49 -6.68 -0.93 27.39
C LEU A 49 -6.12 -0.71 25.98
N CYS A 50 -4.79 -0.68 25.81
CA CYS A 50 -4.16 -0.62 24.49
C CYS A 50 -4.57 -1.80 23.60
N GLN A 51 -4.53 -3.03 24.13
CA GLN A 51 -4.96 -4.23 23.40
C GLN A 51 -6.45 -4.17 23.02
N ALA A 52 -7.31 -3.65 23.89
CA ALA A 52 -8.74 -3.48 23.60
C ALA A 52 -8.96 -2.43 22.49
N VAL A 53 -8.24 -1.32 22.53
CA VAL A 53 -8.25 -0.29 21.48
C VAL A 53 -7.75 -0.85 20.15
N GLU A 54 -6.61 -1.56 20.15
CA GLU A 54 -6.05 -2.22 18.97
C GLU A 54 -7.04 -3.23 18.40
N HIS A 55 -7.70 -4.02 19.26
CA HIS A 55 -8.72 -4.97 18.83
C HIS A 55 -9.94 -4.29 18.20
N GLN A 56 -10.41 -3.16 18.75
CA GLN A 56 -11.47 -2.36 18.12
C GLN A 56 -11.02 -1.79 16.77
N LYS A 57 -9.82 -1.20 16.69
CA LYS A 57 -9.21 -0.71 15.43
C LYS A 57 -9.12 -1.82 14.38
N HIS A 58 -8.70 -3.03 14.78
CA HIS A 58 -8.57 -4.19 13.91
C HIS A 58 -9.91 -4.78 13.44
N ARG A 59 -11.01 -4.47 14.13
CA ARG A 59 -12.39 -4.84 13.72
C ARG A 59 -13.04 -3.77 12.83
N CYS A 60 -12.51 -2.55 12.82
CA CYS A 60 -13.04 -1.48 12.00
C CYS A 60 -12.78 -1.75 10.50
N PRO A 61 -13.81 -1.76 9.63
CA PRO A 61 -13.65 -2.11 8.22
C PRO A 61 -12.85 -1.11 7.37
N TYR A 62 -12.73 0.14 7.82
CA TYR A 62 -12.15 1.25 7.04
C TYR A 62 -11.01 1.95 7.79
N HIS A 63 -10.51 1.38 8.89
CA HIS A 63 -9.46 2.03 9.68
C HIS A 63 -8.15 2.08 8.90
N ASN A 64 -7.72 3.29 8.58
CA ASN A 64 -6.57 3.57 7.73
C ASN A 64 -5.73 4.78 8.19
N THR A 65 -5.92 5.19 9.45
CA THR A 65 -5.19 6.28 10.12
C THR A 65 -4.16 5.71 11.09
N ARG A 66 -3.01 6.38 11.25
CA ARG A 66 -1.93 5.88 12.14
C ARG A 66 -2.38 5.97 13.59
N SER A 67 -2.04 4.95 14.38
CA SER A 67 -2.41 4.81 15.78
C SER A 67 -2.06 6.00 16.67
N ASP A 68 -1.08 6.79 16.26
CA ASP A 68 -0.43 7.82 17.08
C ASP A 68 -1.17 9.17 17.03
N GLU A 69 -2.04 9.39 16.02
CA GLU A 69 -2.86 10.60 15.92
C GLU A 69 -4.17 10.47 16.71
N GLU A 70 -4.71 9.25 16.82
CA GLU A 70 -5.86 8.91 17.65
C GLU A 70 -5.37 8.14 18.89
N GLY A 71 -4.84 8.90 19.86
CA GLY A 71 -4.54 8.39 21.19
C GLY A 71 -5.80 7.83 21.88
N LEU A 72 -5.64 7.29 23.09
CA LEU A 72 -6.74 6.82 23.94
C LEU A 72 -7.88 7.83 24.17
N GLU A 73 -7.69 9.09 23.77
CA GLU A 73 -8.60 10.22 24.02
C GLU A 73 -9.80 10.25 23.06
N ASP A 74 -9.67 9.72 21.84
CA ASP A 74 -10.74 9.77 20.82
C ASP A 74 -11.51 8.45 20.65
N LEU A 75 -11.12 7.41 21.39
CA LEU A 75 -11.69 6.07 21.24
C LEU A 75 -12.44 5.62 22.49
N SER A 76 -13.75 5.50 22.35
CA SER A 76 -14.60 4.96 23.40
C SER A 76 -14.51 3.45 23.43
N LEU A 77 -14.03 2.86 24.53
CA LEU A 77 -14.07 1.39 24.71
C LEU A 77 -15.49 0.84 24.92
N LEU A 78 -16.47 1.71 25.17
CA LEU A 78 -17.87 1.34 25.38
C LEU A 78 -18.64 1.20 24.07
N VAL A 79 -18.15 1.79 22.98
CA VAL A 79 -18.80 1.78 21.67
C VAL A 79 -17.81 1.25 20.64
N ASP A 80 -18.26 0.41 19.72
CA ASP A 80 -17.37 -0.12 18.68
C ASP A 80 -16.85 1.02 17.79
N HIS A 81 -15.53 1.09 17.64
CA HIS A 81 -14.88 2.04 16.74
C HIS A 81 -15.31 1.83 15.29
N TYR A 82 -15.66 2.92 14.61
CA TYR A 82 -16.10 2.89 13.22
C TYR A 82 -15.57 4.12 12.47
N CYS A 83 -14.69 3.85 11.49
CA CYS A 83 -14.20 4.87 10.56
C CYS A 83 -15.15 5.00 9.38
N THR A 84 -15.36 6.23 8.92
CA THR A 84 -16.15 6.51 7.72
C THR A 84 -15.35 6.25 6.45
N LYS A 85 -16.05 5.95 5.35
CA LYS A 85 -15.45 5.79 4.03
C LYS A 85 -14.83 7.09 3.48
N ASP A 86 -15.19 8.25 4.02
CA ASP A 86 -14.74 9.56 3.57
C ASP A 86 -13.21 9.72 3.60
N GLN A 87 -12.52 9.09 4.56
CA GLN A 87 -11.07 9.14 4.74
C GLN A 87 -10.32 8.07 3.92
N PHE A 88 -11.05 7.23 3.18
CA PHE A 88 -10.48 6.13 2.42
C PHE A 88 -10.15 6.58 0.99
N PRO A 89 -9.04 6.09 0.36
CA PRO A 89 -8.69 6.42 -1.02
C PRO A 89 -9.72 5.88 -2.01
N CYS A 90 -10.77 6.64 -2.26
CA CYS A 90 -11.89 6.22 -3.10
C CYS A 90 -12.26 7.21 -4.21
N GLU A 91 -11.71 8.42 -4.17
CA GLU A 91 -11.95 9.45 -5.17
C GLU A 91 -10.67 9.74 -5.97
N THR A 92 -10.80 9.95 -7.28
CA THR A 92 -9.67 10.43 -8.09
C THR A 92 -9.38 11.89 -7.75
N ILE A 93 -8.21 12.12 -7.13
CA ILE A 93 -7.68 13.45 -6.80
C ILE A 93 -7.07 14.06 -8.06
N GLN A 94 -6.23 13.29 -8.75
CA GLN A 94 -5.45 13.75 -9.88
C GLN A 94 -5.34 12.65 -10.95
N THR A 95 -5.23 13.07 -12.20
CA THR A 95 -4.93 12.21 -13.35
C THR A 95 -3.73 12.79 -14.07
N LEU A 96 -2.68 11.99 -14.24
CA LEU A 96 -1.41 12.35 -14.87
C LEU A 96 -1.36 11.68 -16.24
N ASN A 97 -1.03 12.45 -17.28
CA ASN A 97 -1.13 12.04 -18.69
C ASN A 97 0.17 12.32 -19.45
N ASP A 98 1.31 12.28 -18.77
CA ASP A 98 2.61 12.65 -19.35
C ASP A 98 3.23 11.52 -20.19
N HIS A 99 2.79 10.28 -20.00
CA HIS A 99 3.21 9.14 -20.82
C HIS A 99 2.49 9.14 -22.17
N CYS A 100 3.23 8.79 -23.23
CA CYS A 100 2.71 8.79 -24.60
C CYS A 100 2.11 7.44 -25.03
N ASP A 101 2.26 6.40 -24.20
CA ASP A 101 1.81 5.03 -24.47
C ASP A 101 1.38 4.35 -23.15
N GLU A 102 0.98 3.07 -23.24
CA GLU A 102 0.50 2.23 -22.14
C GLU A 102 1.44 2.27 -20.92
N VAL A 103 0.89 2.54 -19.74
CA VAL A 103 1.64 2.50 -18.49
C VAL A 103 1.42 1.15 -17.82
N TRP A 104 2.50 0.37 -17.72
CA TRP A 104 2.44 -1.02 -17.28
C TRP A 104 2.67 -1.18 -15.78
N PHE A 105 3.53 -0.35 -15.19
CA PHE A 105 3.95 -0.54 -13.80
C PHE A 105 4.07 0.76 -13.03
N CYS A 106 3.76 0.73 -11.74
CA CYS A 106 4.02 1.86 -10.84
C CYS A 106 4.40 1.39 -9.43
N ARG A 107 5.22 2.18 -8.73
CA ARG A 107 5.59 1.90 -7.35
C ARG A 107 6.00 3.18 -6.62
N PHE A 108 5.45 3.38 -5.43
CA PHE A 108 5.93 4.42 -4.52
C PHE A 108 7.31 4.05 -3.97
N SER A 109 8.15 5.05 -3.74
CA SER A 109 9.38 4.89 -2.98
C SER A 109 9.10 4.49 -1.53
N PRO A 110 10.01 3.78 -0.85
CA PRO A 110 9.84 3.41 0.55
C PRO A 110 9.62 4.59 1.51
N ASP A 111 10.16 5.77 1.20
CA ASP A 111 9.91 7.01 1.94
C ASP A 111 8.52 7.63 1.67
N GLY A 112 7.79 7.13 0.67
CA GLY A 112 6.46 7.61 0.26
C GLY A 112 6.45 8.97 -0.44
N LEU A 113 7.62 9.56 -0.71
CA LEU A 113 7.77 10.90 -1.28
C LEU A 113 7.93 10.92 -2.79
N LYS A 114 8.13 9.77 -3.43
CA LYS A 114 8.27 9.65 -4.88
C LYS A 114 7.39 8.52 -5.42
N LEU A 115 6.93 8.67 -6.65
CA LEU A 115 6.29 7.63 -7.43
C LEU A 115 7.13 7.39 -8.69
N ALA A 116 7.42 6.12 -9.00
CA ALA A 116 8.00 5.73 -10.28
C ALA A 116 6.94 5.04 -11.14
N THR A 117 6.94 5.33 -12.44
CA THR A 117 6.03 4.75 -13.44
C THR A 117 6.82 4.25 -14.64
N GLY A 118 6.53 3.03 -15.08
CA GLY A 118 7.16 2.39 -16.24
C GLY A 118 6.15 2.26 -17.37
N SER A 119 6.56 2.67 -18.55
CA SER A 119 5.69 2.76 -19.73
C SER A 119 6.29 2.03 -20.93
N LYS A 120 5.40 1.67 -21.86
CA LYS A 120 5.74 1.13 -23.17
C LYS A 120 6.48 2.12 -24.05
N ASP A 121 6.36 3.42 -23.76
CA ASP A 121 7.08 4.52 -24.44
C ASP A 121 8.60 4.54 -24.19
N THR A 122 9.15 3.50 -23.56
CA THR A 122 10.57 3.30 -23.23
C THR A 122 11.12 4.25 -22.17
N THR A 123 10.23 4.91 -21.42
CA THR A 123 10.61 5.85 -20.36
C THR A 123 10.16 5.39 -18.98
N VAL A 124 10.88 5.89 -17.96
CA VAL A 124 10.42 5.85 -16.57
C VAL A 124 10.06 7.26 -16.11
N GLY A 125 8.81 7.47 -15.70
CA GLY A 125 8.37 8.71 -15.09
C GLY A 125 8.67 8.71 -13.59
N ILE A 126 9.32 9.77 -13.10
CA ILE A 126 9.53 10.03 -11.67
C ILE A 126 8.68 11.23 -11.27
N TRP A 127 7.89 11.05 -10.22
CA TRP A 127 6.97 12.05 -9.70
C TRP A 127 7.28 12.32 -8.25
N ASP A 128 7.37 13.59 -7.88
CA ASP A 128 7.42 14.00 -6.48
C ASP A 128 5.99 13.99 -5.91
N VAL A 129 5.85 13.39 -4.73
CA VAL A 129 4.61 13.33 -3.98
C VAL A 129 4.63 14.48 -2.99
N ASP A 130 3.63 15.34 -3.06
CA ASP A 130 3.41 16.41 -2.09
C ASP A 130 2.40 15.94 -1.03
N PRO A 131 2.87 15.48 0.15
CA PRO A 131 1.99 15.05 1.23
C PRO A 131 1.30 16.22 1.96
N LEU A 132 1.79 17.45 1.76
CA LEU A 132 1.35 18.66 2.47
C LEU A 132 0.92 19.76 1.50
N VAL A 133 -0.17 20.47 1.84
CA VAL A 133 -0.64 21.69 1.15
C VAL A 133 0.37 22.84 1.30
N ARG A 134 0.76 23.45 0.18
CA ARG A 134 1.24 24.85 0.19
C ARG A 134 0.04 25.79 0.27
N ILE A 135 -0.03 26.63 1.29
CA ILE A 135 -0.75 27.91 1.21
C ILE A 135 0.27 28.98 0.88
N VAL A 136 0.09 29.65 -0.26
CA VAL A 136 0.73 30.94 -0.50
C VAL A 136 -0.08 31.98 0.28
N GLU A 137 0.55 32.63 1.26
CA GLU A 137 -0.04 33.75 1.99
C GLU A 137 -0.35 34.91 1.02
N TYR A 138 -1.55 35.50 1.12
CA TYR A 138 -1.78 36.85 0.62
C TYR A 138 -1.76 37.80 1.82
N MET A 139 -0.72 38.62 1.91
CA MET A 139 -0.71 39.76 2.83
C MET A 139 -1.78 40.76 2.38
N VAL A 140 -2.76 41.05 3.25
CA VAL A 140 -3.60 42.23 3.07
C VAL A 140 -2.90 43.39 3.77
N ASN A 141 -2.41 44.36 3.00
CA ASN A 141 -1.92 45.62 3.54
C ASN A 141 -3.07 46.35 4.22
N ILE A 142 -2.97 46.57 5.53
CA ILE A 142 -3.82 47.53 6.23
C ILE A 142 -3.20 48.91 6.01
N MET A 143 -3.95 49.83 5.40
CA MET A 143 -3.62 51.24 5.50
C MET A 143 -3.87 51.68 6.93
N GLU A 144 -2.80 52.10 7.64
CA GLU A 144 -2.94 52.89 8.85
C GLU A 144 -3.76 54.15 8.51
N GLN A 145 -4.88 54.35 9.21
CA GLN A 145 -5.30 55.71 9.50
C GLN A 145 -4.85 56.05 10.91
N ASP A 146 -4.16 57.18 10.96
CA ASP A 146 -3.66 57.87 12.13
C ASP A 146 -4.52 57.66 13.38
N HIS A 147 -3.88 57.40 14.52
CA HIS A 147 -3.93 58.34 15.64
C HIS A 147 -2.88 57.96 16.69
N SER A 148 -1.98 58.91 16.91
CA SER A 148 -1.15 59.11 18.10
C SER A 148 -1.78 58.56 19.39
N ILE A 149 -1.02 57.78 20.18
CA ILE A 149 -0.87 57.91 21.65
C ILE A 149 -0.03 56.76 22.25
N PHE A 150 1.07 57.17 22.89
CA PHE A 150 1.87 56.55 23.95
C PHE A 150 2.66 55.25 23.68
N GLY A 151 3.98 55.42 23.63
CA GLY A 151 4.94 54.32 23.71
C GLY A 151 5.12 53.79 25.12
N LEU A 152 5.03 52.48 25.29
CA LEU A 152 5.62 51.72 26.39
C LEU A 152 6.03 50.32 25.90
N LYS A 153 7.22 49.87 26.28
CA LYS A 153 7.77 48.54 25.96
C LYS A 153 6.96 47.43 26.66
N PRO A 154 6.73 46.26 26.03
CA PRO A 154 5.99 45.17 26.67
C PRO A 154 6.91 44.36 27.59
N SER A 155 6.83 44.61 28.89
CA SER A 155 7.20 43.63 29.92
C SER A 155 5.97 43.31 30.75
N VAL A 156 5.51 42.06 30.63
CA VAL A 156 4.66 41.31 31.57
C VAL A 156 3.44 42.06 32.12
N PHE A 157 2.24 41.83 31.58
CA PHE A 157 1.01 41.93 32.37
C PHE A 157 -0.03 40.89 31.95
N ARG A 158 -0.35 39.99 32.87
CA ARG A 158 -1.68 39.40 33.03
C ARG A 158 -2.62 40.52 33.47
N CYS A 159 -3.65 40.81 32.69
CA CYS A 159 -4.87 41.45 33.20
C CYS A 159 -6.08 41.09 32.35
N THR A 160 -7.15 40.83 33.09
CA THR A 160 -8.52 40.50 32.74
C THR A 160 -9.22 41.56 31.87
N ASN A 161 -10.01 41.08 30.89
CA ASN A 161 -11.04 41.79 30.13
C ASN A 161 -10.63 43.10 29.41
N ILE A 162 -10.01 42.93 28.24
CA ILE A 162 -10.11 43.86 27.12
C ILE A 162 -10.60 43.05 25.91
N TYR A 163 -11.69 43.48 25.27
CA TYR A 163 -12.13 42.93 23.99
C TYR A 163 -11.13 43.34 22.90
N PHE A 164 -10.00 42.63 22.82
CA PHE A 164 -9.33 42.46 21.54
C PHE A 164 -10.19 41.49 20.75
N ARG A 165 -10.77 41.94 19.63
CA ARG A 165 -11.15 41.02 18.55
C ARG A 165 -9.84 40.52 17.95
N ALA A 166 -9.16 39.63 18.66
CA ALA A 166 -8.09 38.84 18.11
C ALA A 166 -8.78 37.92 17.10
N GLU A 167 -8.66 38.27 15.82
CA GLU A 167 -8.92 37.32 14.75
C GLU A 167 -7.90 36.20 14.91
N LEU A 168 -8.33 35.14 15.61
CA LEU A 168 -7.61 33.88 15.65
C LEU A 168 -7.44 33.44 14.20
N SER A 169 -6.20 33.47 13.72
CA SER A 169 -5.81 32.80 12.49
C SER A 169 -6.03 31.31 12.70
N CYS A 170 -7.20 30.82 12.28
CA CYS A 170 -7.43 29.38 12.19
C CYS A 170 -6.63 28.86 11.00
N VAL A 171 -5.44 28.31 11.29
CA VAL A 171 -4.68 27.50 10.34
C VAL A 171 -5.48 26.23 10.10
N CYS A 172 -6.20 26.17 8.98
CA CYS A 172 -6.82 24.94 8.51
C CYS A 172 -5.89 24.30 7.48
N ALA A 173 -5.00 23.41 7.94
CA ALA A 173 -4.24 22.55 7.07
C ALA A 173 -5.21 21.63 6.31
N LYS A 174 -5.02 21.48 5.01
CA LYS A 174 -5.72 20.47 4.19
C LYS A 174 -4.68 19.56 3.56
N GLU A 175 -5.05 18.33 3.26
CA GLU A 175 -4.20 17.34 2.59
C GLU A 175 -4.46 17.44 1.08
N THR A 176 -3.43 17.69 0.26
CA THR A 176 -3.55 17.74 -1.20
C THR A 176 -3.36 16.37 -1.84
N LEU A 177 -2.41 15.56 -1.34
CA LEU A 177 -2.08 14.23 -1.85
C LEU A 177 -1.92 14.23 -3.38
N THR A 178 -1.18 15.21 -3.89
CA THR A 178 -0.93 15.42 -5.32
C THR A 178 0.47 14.98 -5.71
N CYS A 179 0.64 14.61 -6.98
CA CYS A 179 1.93 14.31 -7.59
C CYS A 179 2.31 15.41 -8.59
N THR A 180 3.58 15.80 -8.61
CA THR A 180 4.16 16.66 -9.65
C THR A 180 5.21 15.89 -10.43
N HIS A 181 5.22 16.06 -11.75
CA HIS A 181 6.26 15.47 -12.59
C HIS A 181 7.62 16.06 -12.19
N ARG A 182 8.56 15.20 -11.80
CA ARG A 182 9.94 15.59 -11.50
C ARG A 182 10.80 15.43 -12.75
N LYS A 183 10.78 14.23 -13.33
CA LYS A 183 11.64 13.89 -14.46
C LYS A 183 11.20 12.62 -15.19
N THR A 184 11.66 12.50 -16.43
CA THR A 184 11.58 11.29 -17.25
C THR A 184 12.98 10.71 -17.44
N LEU A 185 13.18 9.43 -17.08
CA LEU A 185 14.42 8.69 -17.33
C LEU A 185 14.32 8.00 -18.69
N GLU A 186 15.11 8.49 -19.63
CA GLU A 186 15.11 8.07 -21.03
C GLU A 186 16.36 7.25 -21.37
N GLY A 187 16.30 6.49 -22.47
CA GLY A 187 17.43 5.73 -23.00
C GLY A 187 17.22 4.22 -23.02
N HIS A 188 16.15 3.69 -22.41
CA HIS A 188 15.83 2.28 -22.48
C HIS A 188 15.54 1.87 -23.94
N SER A 189 16.12 0.72 -24.34
CA SER A 189 15.96 0.18 -25.69
C SER A 189 14.53 -0.34 -25.96
N TYR A 190 13.82 -0.70 -24.89
CA TYR A 190 12.47 -1.27 -24.89
C TYR A 190 11.61 -0.60 -23.81
N GLY A 191 10.30 -0.89 -23.81
CA GLY A 191 9.37 -0.46 -22.76
C GLY A 191 9.81 -0.95 -21.37
N VAL A 192 9.35 -0.28 -20.32
CA VAL A 192 9.67 -0.63 -18.93
C VAL A 192 8.49 -1.36 -18.31
N ALA A 193 8.67 -2.66 -18.06
CA ALA A 193 7.61 -3.55 -17.60
C ALA A 193 7.60 -3.74 -16.08
N TYR A 194 8.72 -3.54 -15.40
CA TYR A 194 8.81 -3.74 -13.96
C TYR A 194 9.82 -2.78 -13.32
N ILE A 195 9.51 -2.29 -12.11
CA ILE A 195 10.33 -1.32 -11.38
C ILE A 195 10.46 -1.71 -9.91
N ALA A 196 11.67 -1.57 -9.34
CA ALA A 196 11.90 -1.76 -7.91
C ALA A 196 12.77 -0.65 -7.31
N TRP A 197 12.26 0.00 -6.27
CA TRP A 197 12.99 0.97 -5.47
C TRP A 197 13.92 0.30 -4.48
N SER A 198 15.11 0.88 -4.29
CA SER A 198 15.98 0.51 -3.19
C SER A 198 15.35 0.88 -1.85
N PRO A 199 15.68 0.19 -0.73
CA PRO A 199 15.09 0.44 0.57
C PRO A 199 15.28 1.86 1.11
N ASP A 200 16.35 2.54 0.67
CA ASP A 200 16.70 3.92 1.02
C ASP A 200 16.11 4.96 0.05
N SER A 201 15.30 4.54 -0.94
CA SER A 201 14.67 5.41 -1.94
C SER A 201 15.63 6.19 -2.86
N SER A 202 16.91 5.82 -2.90
CA SER A 202 17.95 6.51 -3.68
C SER A 202 18.17 5.91 -5.07
N HIS A 203 17.96 4.60 -5.21
CA HIS A 203 18.19 3.84 -6.43
C HIS A 203 16.90 3.22 -6.95
N LEU A 204 16.85 3.08 -8.27
CA LEU A 204 15.74 2.48 -8.98
C LEU A 204 16.26 1.45 -9.96
N ILE A 205 15.69 0.24 -9.90
CA ILE A 205 15.89 -0.78 -10.93
C ILE A 205 14.70 -0.73 -11.87
N ALA A 206 14.98 -0.64 -13.17
CA ALA A 206 14.00 -0.77 -14.24
C ALA A 206 14.32 -2.00 -15.08
N CYS A 207 13.32 -2.86 -15.29
CA CYS A 207 13.39 -4.06 -16.12
C CYS A 207 12.43 -3.94 -17.30
N GLY A 208 12.86 -4.42 -18.46
CA GLY A 208 12.04 -4.45 -19.66
C GLY A 208 11.18 -5.72 -19.77
N PRO A 209 10.39 -5.85 -20.86
CA PRO A 209 9.61 -7.04 -21.17
C PRO A 209 10.50 -8.21 -21.60
N GLU A 210 9.89 -9.34 -21.98
CA GLU A 210 10.57 -10.60 -22.33
C GLU A 210 11.62 -10.50 -23.45
N ASP A 211 11.60 -9.43 -24.24
CA ASP A 211 12.58 -9.20 -25.32
C ASP A 211 13.75 -8.29 -24.90
N CYS A 212 13.78 -7.84 -23.64
CA CYS A 212 14.81 -6.94 -23.12
C CYS A 212 15.84 -7.71 -22.26
N PRO A 213 17.08 -7.92 -22.74
CA PRO A 213 18.15 -8.55 -21.93
C PRO A 213 18.72 -7.62 -20.85
N GLU A 214 18.30 -6.35 -20.84
CA GLU A 214 18.95 -5.29 -20.11
C GLU A 214 18.14 -4.88 -18.88
N LEU A 215 18.81 -4.83 -17.74
CA LEU A 215 18.32 -4.25 -16.49
C LEU A 215 19.08 -2.95 -16.21
N TRP A 216 18.33 -1.91 -15.88
CA TRP A 216 18.88 -0.56 -15.73
C TRP A 216 18.82 -0.14 -14.27
N ILE A 217 19.94 0.34 -13.74
CA ILE A 217 20.05 0.84 -12.36
C ILE A 217 20.30 2.34 -12.42
N TRP A 218 19.33 3.10 -11.93
CA TRP A 218 19.37 4.55 -11.88
C TRP A 218 19.63 5.05 -10.46
N ASN A 219 20.40 6.13 -10.35
CA ASN A 219 20.42 6.94 -9.15
C ASN A 219 19.41 8.07 -9.34
N VAL A 220 18.34 8.06 -8.56
CA VAL A 220 17.23 9.02 -8.68
C VAL A 220 17.59 10.37 -8.06
N GLU A 221 18.58 10.42 -7.18
CA GLU A 221 19.02 11.67 -6.57
C GLU A 221 20.03 12.41 -7.44
N SER A 222 20.99 11.70 -8.04
CA SER A 222 21.97 12.29 -8.96
C SER A 222 21.49 12.32 -10.41
N ASP A 223 20.33 11.74 -10.72
CA ASP A 223 19.73 11.71 -12.04
C ASP A 223 20.57 10.99 -13.12
N GLU A 224 21.49 10.12 -12.69
CA GLU A 224 22.43 9.43 -13.56
C GLU A 224 22.14 7.93 -13.65
N LEU A 225 22.32 7.40 -14.86
CA LEU A 225 22.40 5.96 -15.07
C LEU A 225 23.66 5.45 -14.39
N ARG A 226 23.50 4.57 -13.39
CA ARG A 226 24.63 4.01 -12.66
C ARG A 226 25.24 2.85 -13.41
N VAL A 227 24.42 1.84 -13.73
CA VAL A 227 24.86 0.63 -14.42
C VAL A 227 23.75 0.08 -15.31
N LYS A 228 24.17 -0.47 -16.44
CA LYS A 228 23.37 -1.32 -17.33
C LYS A 228 23.85 -2.76 -17.20
N VAL A 229 22.97 -3.63 -16.72
CA VAL A 229 23.28 -5.04 -16.43
C VAL A 229 22.68 -5.93 -17.51
N SER A 230 23.50 -6.79 -18.08
CA SER A 230 23.08 -7.84 -19.02
C SER A 230 24.03 -9.02 -18.84
N HIS A 231 23.52 -10.14 -18.31
CA HIS A 231 24.35 -11.32 -18.03
C HIS A 231 24.43 -12.28 -19.21
N SER A 232 23.35 -12.42 -19.99
CA SER A 232 23.29 -13.26 -21.17
C SER A 232 22.47 -12.55 -22.25
N PRO A 233 22.96 -12.50 -23.51
CA PRO A 233 22.19 -11.93 -24.61
C PRO A 233 20.93 -12.75 -24.95
N GLU A 234 20.86 -13.98 -24.44
CA GLU A 234 19.75 -14.89 -24.69
C GLU A 234 18.75 -14.98 -23.53
N ASP A 235 18.98 -14.26 -22.43
CA ASP A 235 18.11 -14.27 -21.25
C ASP A 235 17.69 -12.85 -20.85
N SER A 236 16.38 -12.63 -20.83
CA SER A 236 15.75 -11.35 -20.51
C SER A 236 15.39 -11.27 -19.03
N LEU A 237 15.99 -10.30 -18.35
CA LEU A 237 15.77 -10.03 -16.93
C LEU A 237 14.43 -9.30 -16.76
N THR A 238 13.42 -10.01 -16.27
CA THR A 238 12.01 -9.55 -16.24
C THR A 238 11.51 -9.21 -14.84
N SER A 239 12.16 -9.71 -13.80
CA SER A 239 11.78 -9.45 -12.41
C SER A 239 13.00 -9.09 -11.58
N CYS A 240 12.82 -8.19 -10.61
CA CYS A 240 13.89 -7.78 -9.71
C CYS A 240 13.37 -7.48 -8.31
N SER A 241 14.24 -7.64 -7.32
CA SER A 241 13.97 -7.24 -5.94
C SER A 241 15.25 -6.82 -5.24
N TRP A 242 15.17 -5.74 -4.48
CA TRP A 242 16.26 -5.27 -3.65
C TRP A 242 16.38 -6.10 -2.38
N ASN A 243 17.61 -6.36 -1.96
CA ASN A 243 17.85 -6.82 -0.59
C ASN A 243 17.65 -5.66 0.39
N LYS A 244 17.30 -5.97 1.64
CA LYS A 244 17.05 -4.97 2.70
C LYS A 244 18.27 -4.09 3.00
N ASP A 245 19.47 -4.62 2.76
CA ASP A 245 20.72 -3.88 2.94
C ASP A 245 20.92 -2.73 1.91
N GLY A 246 20.15 -2.72 0.81
CA GLY A 246 20.28 -1.78 -0.29
C GLY A 246 21.58 -1.91 -1.10
N LYS A 247 22.40 -2.92 -0.82
CA LYS A 247 23.71 -3.14 -1.47
C LYS A 247 23.69 -4.26 -2.50
N LYS A 248 22.70 -5.13 -2.40
CA LYS A 248 22.50 -6.26 -3.30
C LYS A 248 21.09 -6.25 -3.84
N PHE A 249 20.92 -6.82 -5.01
CA PHE A 249 19.60 -7.10 -5.56
C PHE A 249 19.59 -8.49 -6.19
N VAL A 250 18.40 -9.02 -6.41
CA VAL A 250 18.18 -10.27 -7.11
C VAL A 250 17.38 -9.98 -8.36
N THR A 251 17.73 -10.63 -9.46
CA THR A 251 17.07 -10.49 -10.76
C THR A 251 16.81 -11.84 -11.39
N GLY A 252 15.68 -11.98 -12.08
CA GLY A 252 15.17 -13.24 -12.63
C GLY A 252 14.93 -13.16 -14.13
N GLY A 253 15.43 -14.16 -14.84
CA GLY A 253 15.38 -14.27 -16.29
C GLY A 253 14.25 -15.17 -16.81
N ILE A 254 13.88 -14.96 -18.09
CA ILE A 254 12.89 -15.78 -18.79
C ILE A 254 13.34 -17.23 -19.01
N ARG A 255 14.65 -17.50 -18.99
CA ARG A 255 15.19 -18.87 -19.12
C ARG A 255 15.29 -19.62 -17.80
N GLY A 256 14.91 -18.97 -16.70
CA GLY A 256 14.91 -19.56 -15.36
C GLY A 256 16.24 -19.46 -14.63
N GLN A 257 17.18 -18.72 -15.18
CA GLN A 257 18.33 -18.25 -14.43
C GLN A 257 17.88 -17.10 -13.54
N PHE A 258 18.30 -17.09 -12.29
CA PHE A 258 18.21 -15.89 -11.48
C PHE A 258 19.55 -15.62 -10.81
N TYR A 259 19.86 -14.34 -10.69
CA TYR A 259 21.18 -13.84 -10.30
C TYR A 259 21.03 -12.98 -9.06
N GLN A 260 21.94 -13.14 -8.12
CA GLN A 260 22.16 -12.17 -7.06
C GLN A 260 23.33 -11.28 -7.46
N CYS A 261 23.12 -9.97 -7.49
CA CYS A 261 24.11 -9.01 -7.96
C CYS A 261 24.41 -7.94 -6.92
N ASP A 262 25.60 -7.34 -7.03
CA ASP A 262 25.94 -6.09 -6.33
C ASP A 262 25.40 -4.86 -7.07
N LEU A 263 25.54 -3.68 -6.47
CA LEU A 263 25.14 -2.40 -7.07
C LEU A 263 25.87 -2.06 -8.38
N GLU A 264 27.04 -2.67 -8.60
CA GLU A 264 27.87 -2.50 -9.78
C GLU A 264 27.45 -3.47 -10.91
N GLY A 265 26.47 -4.34 -10.67
CA GLY A 265 25.96 -5.31 -11.64
C GLY A 265 26.79 -6.59 -11.76
N ASN A 266 27.75 -6.83 -10.87
CA ASN A 266 28.51 -8.07 -10.84
C ASN A 266 27.67 -9.17 -10.20
N VAL A 267 27.71 -10.37 -10.80
CA VAL A 267 27.04 -11.55 -10.26
C VAL A 267 27.82 -12.04 -9.04
N LEU A 268 27.16 -12.05 -7.89
CA LEU A 268 27.65 -12.64 -6.65
C LEU A 268 27.34 -14.12 -6.57
N ASP A 269 26.14 -14.50 -6.98
CA ASP A 269 25.66 -15.88 -7.00
C ASP A 269 24.58 -16.07 -8.08
N SER A 270 24.41 -17.30 -8.56
CA SER A 270 23.49 -17.63 -9.65
C SER A 270 22.93 -19.02 -9.49
N TRP A 271 21.66 -19.17 -9.84
CA TRP A 271 20.97 -20.45 -9.77
C TRP A 271 20.26 -20.75 -11.08
N GLU A 272 20.42 -21.98 -11.53
CA GLU A 272 19.71 -22.49 -12.68
C GLU A 272 18.37 -23.09 -12.27
N GLY A 273 17.35 -22.80 -13.05
CA GLY A 273 16.01 -23.25 -12.74
C GLY A 273 15.01 -23.00 -13.85
N VAL A 274 13.82 -22.63 -13.43
CA VAL A 274 12.64 -22.45 -14.28
C VAL A 274 12.33 -20.96 -14.29
N ARG A 275 11.86 -20.44 -15.42
CA ARG A 275 11.48 -19.03 -15.61
C ARG A 275 10.83 -18.46 -14.36
N VAL A 276 11.37 -17.34 -13.87
CA VAL A 276 10.88 -16.65 -12.68
C VAL A 276 10.01 -15.47 -13.11
N ASN A 277 8.76 -15.47 -12.70
CA ASN A 277 7.80 -14.41 -13.02
C ASN A 277 7.89 -13.23 -12.04
N CYS A 278 8.19 -13.51 -10.78
CA CYS A 278 8.34 -12.50 -9.75
C CYS A 278 9.36 -12.95 -8.70
N LEU A 279 10.09 -11.98 -8.16
CA LEU A 279 11.06 -12.15 -7.10
C LEU A 279 10.73 -11.21 -5.95
N TRP A 280 10.99 -11.68 -4.74
CA TRP A 280 10.88 -10.85 -3.55
C TRP A 280 11.91 -11.25 -2.51
N CYS A 281 12.72 -10.30 -2.11
CA CYS A 281 13.64 -10.46 -0.99
C CYS A 281 12.86 -10.24 0.31
N ARG A 282 12.91 -11.22 1.21
CA ARG A 282 12.28 -11.13 2.52
C ARG A 282 13.02 -10.10 3.39
N SER A 283 12.29 -9.53 4.35
CA SER A 283 12.79 -8.50 5.28
C SER A 283 13.87 -9.00 6.25
N ASP A 284 14.12 -10.32 6.28
CA ASP A 284 15.26 -10.93 6.96
C ASP A 284 16.59 -10.67 6.23
N GLY A 285 16.54 -10.28 4.95
CA GLY A 285 17.69 -10.12 4.06
C GLY A 285 18.39 -11.43 3.68
N LYS A 286 17.75 -12.57 3.97
CA LYS A 286 18.33 -13.92 3.83
C LYS A 286 17.50 -14.83 2.93
N THR A 287 16.19 -14.60 2.82
CA THR A 287 15.32 -15.46 2.02
C THR A 287 14.84 -14.71 0.79
N VAL A 288 14.89 -15.35 -0.36
CA VAL A 288 14.29 -14.86 -1.60
C VAL A 288 13.17 -15.79 -2.01
N LEU A 289 11.99 -15.22 -2.21
CA LEU A 289 10.85 -15.94 -2.73
C LEU A 289 10.79 -15.72 -4.24
N ALA A 290 10.71 -16.82 -4.99
CA ALA A 290 10.62 -16.81 -6.44
C ALA A 290 9.35 -17.53 -6.90
N ALA A 291 8.60 -16.86 -7.78
CA ALA A 291 7.46 -17.41 -8.49
C ALA A 291 7.92 -18.08 -9.78
N ASP A 292 7.78 -19.40 -9.92
CA ASP A 292 8.16 -20.09 -11.17
C ASP A 292 6.97 -20.25 -12.15
N THR A 293 7.25 -20.44 -13.44
CA THR A 293 6.23 -20.74 -14.46
C THR A 293 5.60 -22.12 -14.32
N HIS A 294 6.15 -22.98 -13.46
CA HIS A 294 5.55 -24.26 -13.07
C HIS A 294 4.57 -24.11 -11.90
N HIS A 295 4.15 -22.88 -11.60
CA HIS A 295 3.09 -22.59 -10.64
C HIS A 295 3.52 -22.89 -9.20
N ARG A 296 4.79 -22.63 -8.87
CA ARG A 296 5.31 -22.86 -7.52
C ARG A 296 5.93 -21.58 -6.99
N VAL A 297 5.84 -21.43 -5.68
CA VAL A 297 6.63 -20.43 -4.94
C VAL A 297 7.76 -21.17 -4.26
N ARG A 298 9.01 -20.83 -4.59
CA ARG A 298 10.20 -21.39 -3.96
C ARG A 298 10.84 -20.36 -3.04
N ALA A 299 11.25 -20.81 -1.86
CA ALA A 299 12.08 -20.03 -0.95
C ALA A 299 13.53 -20.46 -1.12
N TYR A 300 14.36 -19.55 -1.63
CA TYR A 300 15.80 -19.69 -1.67
C TYR A 300 16.36 -19.03 -0.42
N ASN A 301 16.85 -19.84 0.51
CA ASN A 301 17.40 -19.34 1.75
C ASN A 301 18.93 -19.32 1.68
N PHE A 302 19.51 -18.15 1.97
CA PHE A 302 20.96 -17.97 2.04
C PHE A 302 21.54 -18.49 3.37
N GLU A 303 20.76 -18.58 4.48
CA GLU A 303 21.11 -19.25 5.75
C GLU A 303 19.87 -19.58 6.62
N GLU A 304 19.87 -20.75 7.28
CA GLU A 304 18.81 -21.44 8.07
C GLU A 304 17.63 -20.60 8.65
N LEU A 305 16.42 -21.20 8.55
CA LEU A 305 15.07 -20.60 8.66
C LEU A 305 14.80 -19.73 9.90
N SER A 306 14.10 -18.62 9.68
CA SER A 306 13.32 -17.94 10.73
C SER A 306 11.83 -18.09 10.48
N ASP A 307 11.11 -18.52 11.53
CA ASP A 307 9.64 -18.56 11.60
C ASP A 307 9.09 -17.14 11.60
N SER A 308 8.34 -16.80 10.57
CA SER A 308 7.55 -15.57 10.52
C SER A 308 6.29 -15.89 9.74
N ASN A 309 5.12 -15.59 10.32
CA ASN A 309 3.86 -15.61 9.59
C ASN A 309 4.00 -14.65 8.40
N MET A 310 3.92 -15.20 7.19
CA MET A 310 4.14 -14.44 5.97
C MET A 310 2.95 -14.65 5.06
N LEU A 311 2.28 -13.55 4.72
CA LEU A 311 1.17 -13.58 3.79
C LEU A 311 1.65 -13.23 2.38
N ALA A 312 1.24 -14.04 1.41
CA ALA A 312 1.52 -13.83 0.00
C ALA A 312 0.23 -13.50 -0.75
N LEU A 313 0.26 -12.47 -1.58
CA LEU A 313 -0.75 -12.22 -2.60
C LEU A 313 -0.30 -12.80 -3.93
N LEU A 314 -1.18 -13.58 -4.54
CA LEU A 314 -0.99 -14.20 -5.84
C LEU A 314 -2.10 -13.75 -6.77
N ASN A 315 -1.75 -13.17 -7.91
CA ASN A 315 -2.69 -12.94 -8.98
C ASN A 315 -2.74 -14.16 -9.87
N VAL A 316 -3.83 -14.92 -9.79
CA VAL A 316 -3.98 -16.16 -10.56
C VAL A 316 -4.87 -15.87 -11.75
N ALA A 317 -4.29 -15.97 -12.96
CA ALA A 317 -5.02 -15.77 -14.21
C ALA A 317 -6.36 -16.52 -14.19
N THR A 318 -7.45 -15.84 -14.54
CA THR A 318 -8.85 -16.33 -14.52
C THR A 318 -9.47 -16.66 -13.16
N GLN A 319 -8.68 -16.74 -12.09
CA GLN A 319 -9.18 -17.04 -10.74
C GLN A 319 -9.16 -15.82 -9.81
N GLY A 320 -8.51 -14.73 -10.21
CA GLY A 320 -8.43 -13.48 -9.43
C GLY A 320 -7.31 -13.50 -8.40
N VAL A 321 -7.45 -12.65 -7.38
CA VAL A 321 -6.41 -12.46 -6.35
C VAL A 321 -6.60 -13.44 -5.20
N HIS A 322 -5.54 -14.16 -4.85
CA HIS A 322 -5.52 -15.12 -3.75
C HIS A 322 -4.56 -14.65 -2.66
N LEU A 323 -4.95 -14.88 -1.41
CA LEU A 323 -4.13 -14.66 -0.23
C LEU A 323 -3.72 -16.00 0.35
N TRP A 324 -2.42 -16.19 0.52
CA TRP A 324 -1.82 -17.42 1.02
C TRP A 324 -1.03 -17.16 2.29
N ASP A 325 -1.06 -18.11 3.22
CA ASP A 325 -0.14 -18.15 4.33
C ASP A 325 1.03 -19.06 3.92
N LEU A 326 2.24 -18.50 3.88
CA LEU A 326 3.44 -19.25 3.51
C LEU A 326 3.99 -20.10 4.66
N GLN A 327 3.66 -19.76 5.90
CA GLN A 327 4.05 -20.54 7.07
C GLN A 327 3.22 -21.82 7.12
N ASP A 328 1.90 -21.67 7.05
CA ASP A 328 0.95 -22.80 7.10
C ASP A 328 0.73 -23.45 5.72
N LYS A 329 1.26 -22.84 4.66
CA LYS A 329 1.15 -23.28 3.25
C LYS A 329 -0.30 -23.48 2.80
N CYS A 330 -1.20 -22.63 3.27
CA CYS A 330 -2.63 -22.75 3.04
C CYS A 330 -3.19 -21.52 2.32
N LEU A 331 -4.23 -21.74 1.53
CA LEU A 331 -5.01 -20.66 0.95
C LEU A 331 -5.84 -20.01 2.06
N VAL A 332 -5.53 -18.77 2.41
CA VAL A 332 -6.27 -18.01 3.42
C VAL A 332 -7.56 -17.47 2.82
N ARG A 333 -7.50 -16.91 1.60
CA ARG A 333 -8.67 -16.28 0.98
C ARG A 333 -8.57 -16.15 -0.54
N LYS A 334 -9.72 -16.19 -1.20
CA LYS A 334 -9.90 -15.80 -2.61
C LYS A 334 -10.76 -14.55 -2.71
N PHE A 335 -10.24 -13.50 -3.33
CA PHE A 335 -10.97 -12.25 -3.52
C PHE A 335 -11.80 -12.30 -4.80
N GLN A 336 -13.06 -11.87 -4.70
CA GLN A 336 -14.03 -11.94 -5.78
C GLN A 336 -14.28 -10.57 -6.42
N GLY A 337 -14.79 -10.59 -7.66
CA GLY A 337 -15.21 -9.40 -8.41
C GLY A 337 -14.18 -8.88 -9.42
N VAL A 338 -12.90 -9.25 -9.28
CA VAL A 338 -11.85 -8.85 -10.21
C VAL A 338 -11.92 -9.67 -11.50
N THR A 339 -11.80 -9.00 -12.65
CA THR A 339 -11.65 -9.64 -13.96
C THR A 339 -10.17 -9.68 -14.33
N GLN A 340 -9.63 -10.88 -14.54
CA GLN A 340 -8.24 -11.14 -14.95
C GLN A 340 -8.20 -12.30 -15.93
N GLY A 341 -7.38 -12.21 -16.98
CA GLY A 341 -7.24 -13.30 -17.95
C GLY A 341 -6.05 -13.16 -18.88
N HIS A 342 -6.00 -12.07 -19.63
CA HIS A 342 -5.02 -11.87 -20.70
C HIS A 342 -3.79 -11.09 -20.26
N PHE A 343 -3.93 -10.16 -19.32
CA PHE A 343 -2.85 -9.24 -18.94
C PHE A 343 -2.28 -9.59 -17.56
N THR A 344 -1.00 -9.27 -17.36
CA THR A 344 -0.37 -9.36 -16.03
C THR A 344 -0.84 -8.16 -15.24
N ILE A 345 -1.52 -8.42 -14.12
CA ILE A 345 -1.95 -7.40 -13.19
C ILE A 345 -1.07 -7.47 -11.96
N HIS A 346 -0.70 -6.32 -11.41
CA HIS A 346 0.09 -6.21 -10.20
C HIS A 346 -0.79 -5.83 -9.00
N SER A 347 -0.87 -6.78 -8.06
CA SER A 347 -1.41 -6.69 -6.69
C SER A 347 -0.84 -5.51 -5.91
N CYS A 348 -1.43 -5.09 -4.78
CA CYS A 348 -0.64 -4.59 -3.65
C CYS A 348 -1.37 -4.73 -2.31
N PHE A 349 -0.60 -4.85 -1.23
CA PHE A 349 -1.09 -4.61 0.13
C PHE A 349 -1.12 -3.12 0.42
N GLY A 350 -2.00 -2.71 1.31
CA GLY A 350 -2.20 -1.30 1.61
C GLY A 350 -2.79 -1.02 2.98
N GLY A 351 -2.69 0.26 3.35
CA GLY A 351 -3.09 0.80 4.64
C GLY A 351 -2.12 0.51 5.79
N VAL A 352 -2.39 1.15 6.93
CA VAL A 352 -1.45 1.28 8.07
C VAL A 352 -0.91 -0.06 8.57
N ASN A 353 -1.78 -1.07 8.60
CA ASN A 353 -1.44 -2.42 9.06
C ASN A 353 -1.43 -3.44 7.91
N GLN A 354 -1.34 -2.98 6.65
CA GLN A 354 -1.46 -3.83 5.45
C GLN A 354 -2.75 -4.68 5.43
N ASN A 355 -3.81 -4.19 6.08
CA ASN A 355 -5.10 -4.88 6.18
C ASN A 355 -5.93 -4.80 4.90
N PHE A 356 -5.51 -3.99 3.93
CA PHE A 356 -6.20 -3.84 2.66
C PHE A 356 -5.40 -4.46 1.53
N VAL A 357 -6.14 -4.94 0.54
CA VAL A 357 -5.60 -5.43 -0.72
C VAL A 357 -6.20 -4.56 -1.81
N ALA A 358 -5.37 -4.04 -2.71
CA ALA A 358 -5.84 -3.32 -3.89
C ALA A 358 -5.34 -4.03 -5.15
N SER A 359 -6.17 -4.08 -6.19
CA SER A 359 -5.84 -4.71 -7.47
C SER A 359 -6.48 -3.99 -8.64
N GLY A 360 -5.73 -3.93 -9.74
CA GLY A 360 -6.27 -3.53 -11.03
C GLY A 360 -7.13 -4.64 -11.65
N SER A 361 -7.84 -4.29 -12.72
CA SER A 361 -8.65 -5.26 -13.46
C SER A 361 -8.70 -4.92 -14.94
N GLU A 362 -8.93 -5.94 -15.76
CA GLU A 362 -9.20 -5.82 -17.20
C GLU A 362 -10.56 -5.16 -17.50
N ASP A 363 -11.41 -4.96 -16.49
CA ASP A 363 -12.68 -4.23 -16.61
C ASP A 363 -12.53 -2.70 -16.41
N ASN A 364 -11.28 -2.21 -16.40
CA ASN A 364 -10.90 -0.81 -16.25
C ASN A 364 -11.13 -0.23 -14.84
N LYS A 365 -11.32 -1.07 -13.83
CA LYS A 365 -11.54 -0.65 -12.44
C LYS A 365 -10.40 -1.07 -11.53
N VAL A 366 -10.30 -0.36 -10.41
CA VAL A 366 -9.50 -0.79 -9.26
C VAL A 366 -10.45 -1.34 -8.20
N TYR A 367 -10.13 -2.51 -7.68
CA TYR A 367 -10.86 -3.13 -6.59
C TYR A 367 -10.04 -3.07 -5.32
N VAL A 368 -10.71 -2.75 -4.21
CA VAL A 368 -10.08 -2.73 -2.89
C VAL A 368 -10.89 -3.63 -1.95
N TRP A 369 -10.19 -4.52 -1.26
CA TRP A 369 -10.73 -5.45 -0.27
C TRP A 369 -10.10 -5.19 1.08
N HIS A 370 -10.83 -5.51 2.14
CA HIS A 370 -10.21 -5.78 3.43
C HIS A 370 -9.77 -7.25 3.42
N ILE A 371 -8.59 -7.56 3.97
CA ILE A 371 -8.01 -8.91 4.03
C ILE A 371 -8.93 -9.99 4.65
N LYS A 372 -9.91 -9.58 5.46
CA LYS A 372 -10.89 -10.44 6.13
C LYS A 372 -12.16 -10.68 5.31
N ARG A 373 -12.36 -9.96 4.21
CA ARG A 373 -13.58 -9.99 3.40
C ARG A 373 -13.26 -10.47 1.99
N GLU A 374 -14.13 -11.30 1.42
CA GLU A 374 -13.98 -11.82 0.06
C GLU A 374 -14.51 -10.85 -1.00
N LEU A 375 -15.52 -10.07 -0.63
CA LEU A 375 -16.14 -9.07 -1.50
C LEU A 375 -15.44 -7.71 -1.37
N PRO A 376 -15.38 -6.93 -2.46
CA PRO A 376 -14.72 -5.64 -2.46
C PRO A 376 -15.44 -4.66 -1.55
N ILE A 377 -14.68 -3.89 -0.78
CA ILE A 377 -15.18 -2.79 0.06
C ILE A 377 -15.28 -1.47 -0.72
N ALA A 378 -14.50 -1.35 -1.79
CA ALA A 378 -14.55 -0.24 -2.72
C ALA A 378 -14.22 -0.72 -4.15
N THR A 379 -14.89 -0.11 -5.12
CA THR A 379 -14.62 -0.28 -6.53
C THR A 379 -14.43 1.11 -7.11
N LEU A 380 -13.22 1.39 -7.61
CA LEU A 380 -12.82 2.69 -8.09
C LEU A 380 -12.89 2.68 -9.62
N SER A 381 -13.78 3.52 -10.16
CA SER A 381 -14.01 3.64 -11.60
C SER A 381 -13.40 4.95 -12.12
N GLY A 382 -12.78 4.89 -13.29
CA GLY A 382 -12.30 6.09 -13.97
C GLY A 382 -11.37 5.81 -15.14
N HIS A 383 -10.54 4.76 -15.05
CA HIS A 383 -9.74 4.32 -16.18
C HIS A 383 -10.64 3.88 -17.35
N THR A 384 -10.12 4.02 -18.56
CA THR A 384 -10.84 3.67 -19.80
C THR A 384 -10.36 2.38 -20.45
N ARG A 385 -9.27 1.81 -19.92
CA ARG A 385 -8.67 0.53 -20.34
C ARG A 385 -8.17 -0.25 -19.12
N THR A 386 -7.62 -1.44 -19.36
CA THR A 386 -7.07 -2.34 -18.34
C THR A 386 -6.19 -1.59 -17.35
N VAL A 387 -6.38 -1.86 -16.05
CA VAL A 387 -5.51 -1.35 -14.99
C VAL A 387 -4.44 -2.40 -14.70
N ASN A 388 -3.20 -2.11 -15.10
CA ASN A 388 -2.09 -3.06 -15.03
C ASN A 388 -1.46 -3.15 -13.64
N CYS A 389 -1.34 -2.03 -12.94
CA CYS A 389 -0.67 -2.00 -11.64
C CYS A 389 -1.33 -0.99 -10.71
N VAL A 390 -1.35 -1.34 -9.43
CA VAL A 390 -1.83 -0.49 -8.34
C VAL A 390 -0.75 -0.46 -7.27
N ALA A 391 -0.44 0.72 -6.75
CA ALA A 391 0.55 0.91 -5.70
C ALA A 391 -0.03 1.74 -4.57
N TRP A 392 -0.02 1.21 -3.35
CA TRP A 392 -0.40 1.95 -2.15
C TRP A 392 0.81 2.68 -1.59
N ASN A 393 0.65 3.93 -1.16
CA ASN A 393 1.77 4.67 -0.56
C ASN A 393 2.10 4.09 0.85
N PRO A 394 3.36 3.68 1.10
CA PRO A 394 3.75 3.02 2.34
C PRO A 394 3.82 3.95 3.56
N VAL A 395 3.87 5.27 3.34
CA VAL A 395 3.93 6.27 4.41
C VAL A 395 2.61 7.02 4.54
N TYR A 396 2.07 7.47 3.39
CA TYR A 396 0.82 8.20 3.30
C TYR A 396 -0.34 7.28 2.92
N HIS A 397 -0.82 6.50 3.90
CA HIS A 397 -1.82 5.45 3.69
C HIS A 397 -3.16 5.91 3.10
N GLN A 398 -3.44 7.20 3.06
CA GLN A 398 -4.62 7.75 2.39
C GLN A 398 -4.44 7.89 0.87
N MET A 399 -3.28 7.56 0.31
CA MET A 399 -2.93 7.75 -1.09
C MET A 399 -2.68 6.41 -1.78
N LEU A 400 -3.32 6.24 -2.94
CA LEU A 400 -3.18 5.07 -3.81
C LEU A 400 -2.93 5.55 -5.25
N ALA A 401 -2.06 4.87 -5.99
CA ALA A 401 -1.84 5.13 -7.41
C ALA A 401 -2.29 3.92 -8.23
N SER A 402 -2.85 4.16 -9.41
CA SER A 402 -3.12 3.13 -10.41
C SER A 402 -2.67 3.56 -11.79
N VAL A 403 -2.21 2.60 -12.59
CA VAL A 403 -1.75 2.81 -13.96
C VAL A 403 -2.42 1.88 -14.94
N SER A 404 -2.59 2.34 -16.17
CA SER A 404 -3.44 1.68 -17.15
C SER A 404 -2.90 1.79 -18.58
N ASP A 405 -3.38 0.90 -19.43
CA ASP A 405 -3.24 0.95 -20.89
C ASP A 405 -3.87 2.20 -21.51
N ASP A 406 -4.64 3.00 -20.75
CA ASP A 406 -5.17 4.30 -21.21
C ASP A 406 -4.14 5.44 -21.19
N CYS A 407 -2.86 5.09 -21.00
CA CYS A 407 -1.73 6.01 -20.91
C CYS A 407 -1.79 6.95 -19.69
N THR A 408 -2.72 6.73 -18.75
CA THR A 408 -2.92 7.61 -17.60
C THR A 408 -2.48 6.95 -16.30
N ILE A 409 -2.04 7.78 -15.37
CA ILE A 409 -1.83 7.43 -13.97
C ILE A 409 -2.90 8.16 -13.15
N ARG A 410 -3.63 7.44 -12.31
CA ARG A 410 -4.62 8.03 -11.39
C ARG A 410 -4.13 7.98 -9.97
N ILE A 411 -4.25 9.12 -9.30
CA ILE A 411 -4.01 9.25 -7.86
C ILE A 411 -5.36 9.29 -7.15
N TRP A 412 -5.54 8.38 -6.21
CA TRP A 412 -6.74 8.23 -5.40
C TRP A 412 -6.48 8.68 -3.98
N GLY A 413 -7.47 9.35 -3.39
CA GLY A 413 -7.44 9.72 -1.98
C GLY A 413 -8.83 9.99 -1.41
N PRO A 414 -8.91 10.61 -0.22
CA PRO A 414 -10.14 10.79 0.53
C PRO A 414 -11.11 11.75 -0.19
N VAL A 415 -12.38 11.67 0.20
CA VAL A 415 -13.46 12.46 -0.39
C VAL A 415 -13.26 13.94 -0.06
N ASN A 416 -13.01 14.74 -1.10
CA ASN A 416 -12.88 16.19 -0.96
C ASN A 416 -14.27 16.87 -0.83
N LYS A 417 -14.72 17.10 0.42
CA LYS A 417 -16.05 17.69 0.72
C LYS A 417 -16.32 19.04 0.03
N HIS A 418 -15.27 19.79 -0.33
CA HIS A 418 -15.41 21.09 -1.02
C HIS A 418 -15.54 21.02 -2.55
N ARG A 419 -15.10 19.93 -3.21
CA ARG A 419 -15.24 19.80 -4.69
C ARG A 419 -16.72 19.63 -5.10
N ASN A 420 -17.51 19.00 -4.24
CA ASN A 420 -18.95 18.78 -4.45
C ASN A 420 -19.85 20.02 -4.26
N GLN A 421 -19.32 21.12 -3.71
CA GLN A 421 -20.07 22.38 -3.65
C GLN A 421 -19.95 23.19 -4.96
N LYS A 422 -18.80 23.12 -5.66
CA LYS A 422 -18.61 23.79 -6.95
C LYS A 422 -19.39 23.14 -8.10
N SER A 423 -19.66 21.83 -8.04
CA SER A 423 -20.46 21.16 -9.08
C SER A 423 -21.97 21.43 -8.98
N LYS A 424 -22.47 21.89 -7.82
CA LYS A 424 -23.89 22.22 -7.61
C LYS A 424 -24.25 23.68 -7.88
N SER A 425 -23.29 24.57 -8.11
CA SER A 425 -23.54 26.01 -8.34
C SER A 425 -23.42 26.45 -9.81
N GLY A 426 -23.42 25.51 -10.77
CA GLY A 426 -23.10 25.78 -12.18
C GLY A 426 -24.20 25.47 -13.19
N HIS A 427 -25.48 25.49 -12.81
CA HIS A 427 -26.60 25.39 -13.78
C HIS A 427 -27.66 26.45 -13.48
N GLY A 428 -27.43 27.66 -14.01
CA GLY A 428 -28.42 28.73 -14.11
C GLY A 428 -28.27 29.42 -15.47
N GLY A 429 -29.28 29.25 -16.33
CA GLY A 429 -29.47 29.98 -17.59
C GLY A 429 -28.84 29.33 -18.82
N ASP A 430 -29.63 28.57 -19.60
CA ASP A 430 -30.32 29.14 -20.77
C ASP A 430 -31.11 28.08 -21.53
N SER A 431 -32.37 28.42 -21.78
CA SER A 431 -33.33 27.66 -22.58
C SER A 431 -33.24 28.02 -24.05
N SER A 432 -33.13 27.03 -24.94
CA SER A 432 -33.86 27.03 -26.23
C SER A 432 -33.96 25.63 -26.85
N SER A 433 -35.20 25.21 -27.09
CA SER A 433 -35.70 24.28 -28.12
C SER A 433 -35.02 22.91 -28.28
N SER A 434 -35.73 21.79 -28.06
CA SER A 434 -36.73 21.32 -29.04
C SER A 434 -37.56 20.14 -28.51
N SER A 435 -38.77 20.06 -29.05
CA SER A 435 -39.94 19.26 -28.69
C SER A 435 -39.93 17.79 -29.12
N SER A 436 -40.53 16.91 -28.31
CA SER A 436 -41.50 15.84 -28.69
C SER A 436 -41.86 15.02 -27.44
N SER A 437 -43.00 15.29 -26.79
CA SER A 437 -44.31 14.65 -27.01
C SER A 437 -44.37 13.15 -26.65
N SER A 438 -44.86 12.86 -25.45
CA SER A 438 -45.58 11.62 -25.16
C SER A 438 -46.57 11.87 -24.03
N ASN A 439 -47.83 11.60 -24.34
CA ASN A 439 -49.03 11.88 -23.56
C ASN A 439 -49.03 11.18 -22.19
N GLU A 440 -49.50 11.90 -21.17
CA GLU A 440 -50.09 11.34 -19.97
C GLU A 440 -51.55 10.94 -20.28
N GLU A 441 -51.92 9.71 -19.96
CA GLU A 441 -53.30 9.38 -19.61
C GLU A 441 -53.30 8.84 -18.18
N THR A 442 -54.12 9.49 -17.37
CA THR A 442 -54.34 9.26 -15.95
C THR A 442 -55.50 8.29 -15.76
N GLY A 443 -55.41 7.40 -14.76
CA GLY A 443 -56.52 6.55 -14.36
C GLY A 443 -56.16 5.54 -13.25
N MET A 444 -56.38 5.93 -12.00
CA MET A 444 -56.57 5.03 -10.85
C MET A 444 -58.07 4.89 -10.55
N PRO A 445 -58.52 3.98 -9.65
CA PRO A 445 -58.07 2.61 -9.35
C PRO A 445 -59.26 1.62 -9.39
N ASP A 446 -59.01 0.31 -9.33
CA ASP A 446 -60.03 -0.57 -8.74
C ASP A 446 -59.48 -1.78 -7.99
N ARG A 447 -60.18 -2.13 -6.92
CA ARG A 447 -59.86 -3.17 -5.94
C ARG A 447 -60.03 -4.58 -6.50
N GLY A 448 -59.13 -5.49 -6.16
CA GLY A 448 -59.32 -6.92 -6.34
C GLY A 448 -58.27 -7.72 -5.57
N GLN A 449 -58.70 -8.37 -4.49
CA GLN A 449 -57.91 -9.30 -3.68
C GLN A 449 -57.53 -10.54 -4.50
N SER A 450 -56.30 -11.02 -4.39
CA SER A 450 -56.01 -12.46 -4.21
C SER A 450 -54.53 -12.67 -3.87
N SER A 451 -54.35 -13.29 -2.70
CA SER A 451 -53.15 -13.90 -2.16
C SER A 451 -52.48 -14.90 -3.10
N THR A 452 -51.15 -14.79 -3.28
CA THR A 452 -50.22 -15.93 -3.41
C THR A 452 -48.81 -15.43 -3.12
N GLU A 453 -48.21 -15.91 -2.03
CA GLU A 453 -46.78 -15.80 -1.71
C GLU A 453 -45.93 -16.57 -2.73
N PRO A 454 -44.71 -16.13 -3.06
CA PRO A 454 -43.73 -17.01 -3.70
C PRO A 454 -42.83 -17.68 -2.67
N GLU A 455 -42.75 -19.01 -2.78
CA GLU A 455 -42.02 -19.94 -1.92
C GLU A 455 -40.52 -19.61 -1.72
N GLU A 456 -40.09 -19.61 -0.45
CA GLU A 456 -38.70 -19.74 -0.05
C GLU A 456 -38.15 -21.12 -0.41
N LYS A 457 -37.16 -21.18 -1.31
CA LYS A 457 -36.35 -22.39 -1.50
C LYS A 457 -35.37 -22.56 -0.34
N LYS A 458 -35.76 -23.37 0.64
CA LYS A 458 -34.86 -23.99 1.63
C LYS A 458 -33.87 -24.91 0.92
N TRP A 459 -32.58 -24.63 1.05
CA TRP A 459 -31.53 -25.60 0.76
C TRP A 459 -31.21 -26.37 2.05
N HIS A 460 -31.50 -27.67 2.05
CA HIS A 460 -31.03 -28.60 3.07
C HIS A 460 -29.54 -28.88 2.84
N SER A 461 -28.69 -28.47 3.78
CA SER A 461 -27.28 -28.85 3.84
C SER A 461 -27.09 -29.95 4.90
N ASP A 462 -27.40 -31.20 4.53
CA ASP A 462 -26.95 -32.37 5.27
C ASP A 462 -26.06 -33.20 4.35
N GLN A 463 -24.74 -32.99 4.45
CA GLN A 463 -23.74 -33.99 4.09
C GLN A 463 -22.66 -34.04 5.17
N PRO A 464 -22.17 -35.24 5.53
CA PRO A 464 -21.36 -35.45 6.71
C PRO A 464 -19.95 -34.87 6.52
N ALA A 465 -19.39 -34.38 7.63
CA ALA A 465 -18.02 -33.91 7.72
C ALA A 465 -17.04 -34.97 7.18
N ALA A 466 -16.54 -34.74 5.96
CA ALA A 466 -15.44 -35.49 5.39
C ALA A 466 -14.19 -35.20 6.23
N ARG A 467 -13.57 -36.26 6.73
CA ARG A 467 -12.30 -36.22 7.46
C ARG A 467 -11.24 -35.75 6.48
N TRP A 468 -10.67 -34.58 6.77
CA TRP A 468 -9.66 -33.90 5.96
C TRP A 468 -8.32 -34.64 5.97
N ASP A 469 -7.79 -34.96 4.80
CA ASP A 469 -6.43 -35.49 4.60
C ASP A 469 -5.55 -34.41 3.95
N GLY A 470 -4.59 -33.88 4.72
CA GLY A 470 -3.74 -32.73 4.39
C GLY A 470 -2.69 -32.94 3.29
N GLN A 471 -2.84 -33.96 2.44
CA GLN A 471 -1.93 -34.23 1.31
C GLN A 471 -2.46 -33.73 -0.05
N SER A 472 -3.76 -33.48 -0.20
CA SER A 472 -4.35 -33.15 -1.51
C SER A 472 -4.24 -31.69 -1.95
N GLU A 473 -3.92 -30.76 -1.04
CA GLU A 473 -3.83 -29.32 -1.37
C GLU A 473 -2.41 -28.82 -1.67
N LEU A 474 -1.37 -29.57 -1.30
CA LEU A 474 0.00 -29.35 -1.81
C LEU A 474 0.07 -29.55 -3.35
N GLU A 475 -0.82 -30.40 -3.89
CA GLU A 475 -1.03 -30.58 -5.34
C GLU A 475 -1.90 -29.48 -5.98
N GLN A 476 -2.57 -28.63 -5.19
CA GLN A 476 -3.37 -27.51 -5.71
C GLN A 476 -2.56 -26.21 -5.83
N ILE A 477 -1.49 -26.06 -5.05
CA ILE A 477 -0.44 -25.05 -5.31
C ILE A 477 0.10 -25.25 -6.73
N THR A 478 0.16 -26.50 -7.21
CA THR A 478 0.73 -26.91 -8.51
C THR A 478 -0.19 -26.70 -9.73
N GLN A 479 -1.35 -26.04 -9.58
CA GLN A 479 -2.34 -25.84 -10.66
C GLN A 479 -2.64 -24.37 -11.00
N LEU A 480 -1.76 -23.43 -10.66
CA LEU A 480 -1.94 -22.03 -11.10
C LEU A 480 -1.58 -21.90 -12.60
N ARG A 481 -1.79 -20.75 -13.24
CA ARG A 481 -1.59 -20.56 -14.70
C ARG A 481 -0.39 -19.63 -14.97
N PRO A 482 0.19 -19.59 -16.20
CA PRO A 482 1.57 -19.12 -16.45
C PRO A 482 1.88 -17.63 -16.19
N ARG A 483 0.91 -16.82 -15.76
CA ARG A 483 1.06 -15.36 -15.56
C ARG A 483 0.70 -14.95 -14.13
N THR A 484 1.26 -15.68 -13.16
CA THR A 484 1.11 -15.33 -11.74
C THR A 484 2.09 -14.23 -11.37
N ASP A 485 1.56 -13.04 -11.11
CA ASP A 485 2.29 -12.05 -10.33
C ASP A 485 2.15 -12.36 -8.84
N ILE A 486 3.25 -12.20 -8.11
CA ILE A 486 3.30 -12.42 -6.66
C ILE A 486 3.65 -11.11 -6.00
N GLN A 487 2.79 -10.60 -5.13
CA GLN A 487 3.18 -9.56 -4.19
C GLN A 487 3.23 -10.12 -2.78
N LEU A 488 4.38 -9.99 -2.14
CA LEU A 488 4.59 -10.49 -0.78
C LEU A 488 4.44 -9.33 0.21
N GLY A 489 3.67 -9.57 1.25
CA GLY A 489 3.47 -8.63 2.36
C GLY A 489 4.01 -9.25 3.64
N CYS A 490 4.65 -8.43 4.47
CA CYS A 490 4.83 -8.78 5.88
C CYS A 490 3.65 -8.15 6.63
N VAL A 491 2.74 -8.98 7.15
CA VAL A 491 1.75 -8.55 8.15
C VAL A 491 2.21 -9.00 9.52
#